data_AF-A0A1Q5MNQ1-F1
#
_entry.id   AF-A0A1Q5MNQ1-F1
#
_cell.length_a   1.000
_cell.length_b   1.000
_cell.length_c   1.000
_cell.angle_alpha   90.00
_cell.angle_beta   90.00
_cell.angle_gamma   90.00
#
_symmetry.space_group_name_H-M   'P 1'
#
loop_
_entity.id
_entity.type
_entity.pdbx_description
1 polymer ?
#
loop_
_entity_poly.entity_id
_entity_poly.type
_entity_poly.pdbx_seq_one_letter_code
_entity_poly.pdbx_strand_id
1 'polypeptide(L)'
;MSDVRELLGRAAEDAGRPVISTEAVYAKAARVRWRRRAGISAAAVCAVAAGAFVVPGLSSGPATQDSSVAAPTELVGNSGRARDLGRLLPKGVGAVEQVSLAVIIKHATPEQAEEHPVGPLDGQYSVRRGGGVGYLTVDTRTAKKLDAKLGGAPRDTDLCKDRPGEPAPADCVREELPGGRVLTIWSDAMNYGGVTPEWGPELVGRLMLEDGSMLGIRDSTGFEADTAQGPLLKTPPLTRAQLRTLILSPELLRKK
;
A
#
# COMPACT_ATOMS: atom_id res chain seq x y z
N MET A 1 -9.89 -16.18 -57.69
CA MET A 1 -9.84 -15.71 -56.28
C MET A 1 -8.70 -16.40 -55.54
N SER A 2 -7.44 -16.22 -55.98
CA SER A 2 -6.26 -16.86 -55.37
C SER A 2 -5.23 -15.85 -54.87
N ASP A 3 -5.00 -14.77 -55.63
CA ASP A 3 -3.91 -13.81 -55.40
C ASP A 3 -3.85 -13.22 -53.99
N VAL A 4 -4.99 -12.80 -53.42
CA VAL A 4 -5.00 -12.12 -52.12
C VAL A 4 -4.51 -13.04 -50.99
N ARG A 5 -4.82 -14.35 -51.05
CA ARG A 5 -4.31 -15.33 -50.08
C ARG A 5 -2.82 -15.59 -50.27
N GLU A 6 -2.35 -15.63 -51.52
CA GLU A 6 -0.95 -15.88 -51.82
C GLU A 6 -0.06 -14.68 -51.46
N LEU A 7 -0.53 -13.46 -51.75
CA LEU A 7 0.13 -12.20 -51.35
C LEU A 7 0.20 -12.04 -49.83
N LEU A 8 -0.88 -12.37 -49.10
CA LEU A 8 -0.86 -12.39 -47.64
C LEU A 8 0.04 -13.50 -47.08
N GLY A 9 0.14 -14.64 -47.75
CA GLY A 9 1.07 -15.73 -47.40
C GLY A 9 2.52 -15.27 -47.48
N ARG A 10 2.94 -14.68 -48.61
CA ARG A 10 4.30 -14.18 -48.79
C ARG A 10 4.64 -13.01 -47.84
N ALA A 11 3.69 -12.10 -47.61
CA ALA A 11 3.87 -11.01 -46.65
C ALA A 11 4.04 -11.51 -45.19
N ALA A 12 3.45 -12.66 -44.83
CA ALA A 12 3.62 -13.27 -43.52
C ALA A 12 4.96 -14.03 -43.36
N GLU A 13 5.54 -14.54 -44.45
CA GLU A 13 6.86 -15.17 -44.45
C GLU A 13 7.99 -14.13 -44.33
N ASP A 14 7.89 -13.02 -45.07
CA ASP A 14 8.88 -11.91 -45.02
C ASP A 14 8.79 -11.04 -43.74
N ALA A 15 7.68 -11.08 -43.01
CA ALA A 15 7.51 -10.28 -41.78
C ALA A 15 8.51 -10.62 -40.67
N GLY A 16 9.15 -11.79 -40.76
CA GLY A 16 10.07 -12.31 -39.75
C GLY A 16 9.36 -12.74 -38.47
N ARG A 17 9.95 -13.70 -37.74
CA ARG A 17 9.49 -13.97 -36.37
C ARG A 17 9.86 -12.76 -35.50
N PRO A 18 8.96 -12.24 -34.64
CA PRO A 18 9.31 -11.17 -33.73
C PRO A 18 10.49 -11.62 -32.87
N VAL A 19 11.60 -10.86 -32.94
CA VAL A 19 12.88 -11.16 -32.28
C VAL A 19 12.79 -11.13 -30.73
N ILE A 20 11.61 -10.75 -30.21
CA ILE A 20 11.27 -10.74 -28.79
C ILE A 20 10.07 -11.68 -28.62
N SER A 21 10.28 -12.85 -28.00
CA SER A 21 9.19 -13.75 -27.64
C SER A 21 8.25 -13.10 -26.63
N THR A 22 6.99 -13.55 -26.58
CA THR A 22 6.04 -13.14 -25.53
C THR A 22 6.60 -13.45 -24.13
N GLU A 23 7.33 -14.56 -23.99
CA GLU A 23 8.09 -14.91 -22.78
C GLU A 23 9.14 -13.85 -22.43
N ALA A 24 9.83 -13.24 -23.40
CA ALA A 24 10.77 -12.16 -23.12
C ALA A 24 10.07 -10.87 -22.65
N VAL A 25 8.83 -10.62 -23.07
CA VAL A 25 7.99 -9.52 -22.54
C VAL A 25 7.55 -9.81 -21.11
N TYR A 26 7.03 -11.02 -20.84
CA TYR A 26 6.67 -11.45 -19.47
C TYR A 26 7.89 -11.53 -18.55
N ALA A 27 9.05 -11.97 -19.04
CA ALA A 27 10.31 -11.98 -18.29
C ALA A 27 10.81 -10.56 -17.99
N LYS A 28 10.58 -9.58 -18.89
CA LYS A 28 10.89 -8.17 -18.64
C LYS A 28 9.97 -7.59 -17.56
N ALA A 29 8.67 -7.88 -17.60
CA ALA A 29 7.72 -7.51 -16.54
C ALA A 29 8.05 -8.17 -15.19
N ALA A 30 8.37 -9.47 -15.19
CA ALA A 30 8.82 -10.21 -14.03
C ALA A 30 10.13 -9.64 -13.47
N ARG A 31 11.10 -9.28 -14.32
CA ARG A 31 12.37 -8.67 -13.91
C ARG A 31 12.19 -7.26 -13.32
N VAL A 32 11.17 -6.50 -13.73
CA VAL A 32 10.78 -5.23 -13.07
C VAL A 32 10.17 -5.49 -11.68
N ARG A 33 9.28 -6.48 -11.54
CA ARG A 33 8.79 -6.94 -10.22
C ARG A 33 9.92 -7.46 -9.33
N TRP A 34 10.90 -8.16 -9.90
CA TRP A 34 12.05 -8.70 -9.16
C TRP A 34 13.05 -7.61 -8.73
N ARG A 35 13.32 -6.59 -9.57
CA ARG A 35 14.13 -5.43 -9.15
C ARG A 35 13.48 -4.61 -8.04
N ARG A 36 12.14 -4.59 -7.93
CA ARG A 36 11.42 -4.05 -6.76
C ARG A 36 11.58 -4.91 -5.49
N ARG A 37 11.98 -6.18 -5.59
CA ARG A 37 12.29 -7.06 -4.45
C ARG A 37 13.79 -7.14 -4.13
N ALA A 38 14.67 -7.06 -5.13
CA ALA A 38 16.13 -7.15 -4.99
C ALA A 38 16.82 -5.83 -4.56
N GLY A 39 16.07 -4.73 -4.46
CA GLY A 39 16.58 -3.46 -3.89
C GLY A 39 16.83 -3.50 -2.37
N ILE A 40 16.54 -4.62 -1.70
CA ILE A 40 16.77 -4.87 -0.27
C ILE A 40 17.53 -6.20 -0.12
N SER A 41 18.68 -6.34 -0.80
CA SER A 41 19.53 -7.54 -0.76
C SER A 41 20.99 -7.26 -1.16
N ALA A 42 21.66 -6.30 -0.49
CA ALA A 42 23.11 -6.15 -0.57
C ALA A 42 23.68 -5.40 0.65
N ALA A 43 24.77 -5.95 1.19
CA ALA A 43 25.57 -5.48 2.35
C ALA A 43 24.93 -5.58 3.75
N ALA A 44 25.56 -6.19 4.75
CA ALA A 44 26.68 -7.14 4.73
C ALA A 44 26.65 -8.02 5.99
N VAL A 45 27.06 -9.29 5.87
CA VAL A 45 27.26 -10.20 7.01
C VAL A 45 28.62 -9.89 7.66
N CYS A 46 28.66 -9.75 8.98
CA CYS A 46 29.90 -9.93 9.76
C CYS A 46 29.65 -10.31 11.24
N ALA A 47 30.08 -11.53 11.58
CA ALA A 47 30.49 -12.03 12.91
C ALA A 47 29.53 -11.97 14.13
N VAL A 48 29.21 -13.15 14.65
CA VAL A 48 28.65 -13.43 15.98
C VAL A 48 29.77 -13.48 17.04
N ALA A 49 29.54 -12.96 18.25
CA ALA A 49 30.23 -13.43 19.46
C ALA A 49 29.47 -13.12 20.78
N ALA A 50 29.45 -14.12 21.66
CA ALA A 50 29.19 -14.09 23.12
C ALA A 50 27.76 -13.78 23.65
N GLY A 51 27.31 -14.58 24.63
CA GLY A 51 26.15 -14.26 25.48
C GLY A 51 25.25 -15.45 25.90
N ALA A 52 25.79 -16.53 26.46
CA ALA A 52 24.97 -17.64 26.97
C ALA A 52 24.37 -17.32 28.37
N PHE A 53 23.07 -17.57 28.57
CA PHE A 53 22.43 -17.65 29.89
C PHE A 53 21.26 -18.64 29.95
N VAL A 54 21.04 -19.20 31.15
CA VAL A 54 20.04 -20.23 31.52
C VAL A 54 19.77 -20.14 33.06
N VAL A 55 18.73 -20.73 33.67
CA VAL A 55 17.95 -21.90 33.21
C VAL A 55 16.41 -21.76 33.12
N PRO A 56 15.57 -21.91 34.18
CA PRO A 56 14.66 -23.05 34.11
C PRO A 56 13.14 -22.77 34.21
N GLY A 57 12.37 -23.58 33.47
CA GLY A 57 11.56 -24.66 34.07
C GLY A 57 10.18 -24.38 34.72
N LEU A 58 9.16 -25.01 34.12
CA LEU A 58 8.02 -25.72 34.77
C LEU A 58 6.90 -24.92 35.48
N SER A 59 5.68 -24.94 34.91
CA SER A 59 4.60 -25.87 35.34
C SER A 59 3.25 -25.57 34.68
N SER A 60 2.44 -26.62 34.47
CA SER A 60 1.14 -26.55 33.79
C SER A 60 -0.05 -26.42 34.76
N GLY A 61 -1.09 -25.67 34.35
CA GLY A 61 -2.41 -25.65 35.00
C GLY A 61 -3.45 -24.99 34.09
N PRO A 62 -4.65 -25.57 33.89
CA PRO A 62 -5.61 -25.06 32.92
C PRO A 62 -6.46 -23.93 33.51
N ALA A 63 -6.30 -22.71 32.99
CA ALA A 63 -7.22 -21.60 33.22
C ALA A 63 -8.12 -21.41 31.99
N THR A 64 -9.39 -21.13 32.23
CA THR A 64 -10.44 -20.95 31.21
C THR A 64 -10.10 -19.84 30.22
N GLN A 65 -10.26 -20.15 28.93
CA GLN A 65 -10.02 -19.21 27.82
C GLN A 65 -11.14 -18.16 27.69
N ASP A 66 -11.06 -17.10 28.48
CA ASP A 66 -11.56 -15.79 28.03
C ASP A 66 -10.50 -15.18 27.09
N SER A 67 -10.52 -15.59 25.83
CA SER A 67 -9.56 -15.18 24.79
C SER A 67 -9.76 -13.73 24.33
N SER A 68 -9.70 -12.78 25.26
CA SER A 68 -9.48 -11.36 24.98
C SER A 68 -8.02 -11.17 24.59
N VAL A 69 -7.68 -11.48 23.33
CA VAL A 69 -6.34 -11.25 22.78
C VAL A 69 -6.16 -9.75 22.52
N ALA A 70 -5.89 -9.01 23.59
CA ALA A 70 -5.33 -7.67 23.51
C ALA A 70 -3.91 -7.78 22.93
N ALA A 71 -3.80 -7.66 21.61
CA ALA A 71 -2.51 -7.63 20.92
C ALA A 71 -1.65 -6.47 21.51
N PRO A 72 -0.32 -6.65 21.66
CA PRO A 72 0.55 -5.63 22.23
C PRO A 72 0.38 -4.26 21.55
N THR A 73 0.09 -3.24 22.36
CA THR A 73 -0.44 -1.94 21.90
C THR A 73 0.64 -0.98 21.37
N GLU A 74 1.91 -1.38 21.37
CA GLU A 74 3.05 -0.55 20.90
C GLU A 74 3.88 -1.29 19.84
N LEU A 75 3.29 -1.54 18.68
CA LEU A 75 3.99 -2.10 17.50
C LEU A 75 4.65 -1.01 16.64
N VAL A 76 5.47 -0.18 17.31
CA VAL A 76 6.26 0.96 16.81
C VAL A 76 5.43 2.26 16.56
N GLY A 77 5.49 3.20 17.52
CA GLY A 77 5.20 4.61 17.24
C GLY A 77 4.53 5.45 18.33
N ASN A 78 5.26 5.91 19.35
CA ASN A 78 4.79 6.95 20.28
C ASN A 78 5.10 8.38 19.76
N SER A 79 4.82 8.64 18.49
CA SER A 79 5.15 9.92 17.84
C SER A 79 4.09 11.01 18.01
N GLY A 80 2.97 10.71 18.68
CA GLY A 80 1.78 11.55 18.74
C GLY A 80 0.92 11.55 17.47
N ARG A 81 1.46 11.12 16.31
CA ARG A 81 0.76 11.14 15.01
C ARG A 81 -0.61 10.43 15.03
N ALA A 82 -0.76 9.29 15.69
CA ALA A 82 -2.05 8.59 15.77
C ALA A 82 -3.13 9.39 16.52
N ARG A 83 -2.76 10.06 17.62
CA ARG A 83 -3.66 10.95 18.37
C ARG A 83 -4.05 12.16 17.52
N ASP A 84 -3.09 12.72 16.80
CA ASP A 84 -3.30 13.94 16.03
C ASP A 84 -4.10 13.66 14.74
N LEU A 85 -3.87 12.51 14.08
CA LEU A 85 -4.76 11.96 13.05
C LEU A 85 -6.17 11.70 13.60
N GLY A 86 -6.29 11.07 14.77
CA GLY A 86 -7.57 10.78 15.42
C GLY A 86 -8.44 12.01 15.70
N ARG A 87 -7.85 13.23 15.77
CA ARG A 87 -8.59 14.49 15.86
C ARG A 87 -9.19 14.96 14.53
N LEU A 88 -8.61 14.55 13.40
CA LEU A 88 -9.09 14.86 12.06
C LEU A 88 -10.16 13.86 11.59
N LEU A 89 -10.19 12.67 12.18
CA LEU A 89 -11.12 11.62 11.78
C LEU A 89 -12.54 11.87 12.33
N PRO A 90 -13.58 11.50 11.56
CA PRO A 90 -14.97 11.52 12.02
C PRO A 90 -15.18 10.70 13.30
N LYS A 91 -16.17 11.12 14.11
CA LYS A 91 -16.65 10.30 15.25
C LYS A 91 -17.14 8.95 14.74
N GLY A 92 -16.81 7.87 15.46
CA GLY A 92 -17.25 6.51 15.15
C GLY A 92 -16.37 5.74 14.15
N VAL A 93 -15.23 6.30 13.71
CA VAL A 93 -14.27 5.56 12.86
C VAL A 93 -13.65 4.37 13.59
N GLY A 94 -13.29 4.53 14.87
CA GLY A 94 -12.72 3.46 15.71
C GLY A 94 -11.67 4.01 16.67
N ALA A 95 -11.03 3.12 17.44
CA ALA A 95 -9.77 3.44 18.10
C ALA A 95 -8.63 3.40 17.07
N VAL A 96 -7.67 4.33 17.17
CA VAL A 96 -6.58 4.50 16.19
C VAL A 96 -5.23 4.40 16.88
N GLU A 97 -4.40 3.47 16.43
CA GLU A 97 -3.06 3.21 16.96
C GLU A 97 -2.05 3.35 15.82
N GLN A 98 -0.87 3.90 16.09
CA GLN A 98 0.23 3.85 15.11
C GLN A 98 0.84 2.45 15.13
N VAL A 99 1.08 1.89 13.95
CA VAL A 99 1.63 0.55 13.77
C VAL A 99 2.66 0.54 12.65
N SER A 100 3.44 -0.53 12.55
CA SER A 100 4.20 -0.82 11.34
C SER A 100 3.70 -2.10 10.66
N LEU A 101 3.14 -1.95 9.46
CA LEU A 101 2.82 -3.09 8.58
C LEU A 101 4.10 -3.83 8.14
N ALA A 102 5.28 -3.22 8.19
CA ALA A 102 6.53 -3.95 7.95
C ALA A 102 6.84 -4.92 9.11
N VAL A 103 6.60 -4.52 10.35
CA VAL A 103 6.70 -5.40 11.52
C VAL A 103 5.62 -6.50 11.46
N ILE A 104 4.35 -6.10 11.26
CA ILE A 104 3.21 -7.03 11.30
C ILE A 104 3.23 -8.04 10.14
N ILE A 105 3.49 -7.60 8.91
CA ILE A 105 3.35 -8.44 7.71
C ILE A 105 4.67 -9.11 7.30
N LYS A 106 5.80 -8.45 7.54
CA LYS A 106 7.12 -8.92 7.06
C LYS A 106 8.06 -9.36 8.17
N HIS A 107 7.60 -9.36 9.42
CA HIS A 107 8.41 -9.66 10.60
C HIS A 107 9.70 -8.82 10.69
N ALA A 108 9.67 -7.59 10.16
CA ALA A 108 10.78 -6.67 10.31
C ALA A 108 10.96 -6.29 11.80
N THR A 109 12.20 -6.08 12.24
CA THR A 109 12.42 -5.48 13.57
C THR A 109 12.01 -3.99 13.57
N PRO A 110 11.77 -3.36 14.73
CA PRO A 110 11.47 -1.93 14.80
C PRO A 110 12.49 -1.04 14.08
N GLU A 111 13.77 -1.39 14.16
CA GLU A 111 14.89 -0.67 13.53
C GLU A 111 14.89 -0.86 12.01
N GLN A 112 14.56 -2.06 11.52
CA GLN A 112 14.39 -2.33 10.08
C GLN A 112 13.15 -1.64 9.49
N ALA A 113 12.19 -1.31 10.36
CA ALA A 113 10.92 -0.68 10.02
C ALA A 113 10.89 0.82 10.31
N GLU A 114 12.04 1.46 10.56
CA GLU A 114 12.13 2.88 10.86
C GLU A 114 11.48 3.72 9.73
N GLU A 115 10.57 4.62 10.13
CA GLU A 115 9.89 5.50 9.19
C GLU A 115 10.68 6.79 8.95
N HIS A 116 10.76 7.22 7.70
CA HIS A 116 11.27 8.53 7.32
C HIS A 116 10.14 9.40 6.74
N PRO A 117 9.24 9.93 7.59
CA PRO A 117 8.08 10.69 7.16
C PRO A 117 8.48 11.97 6.39
N VAL A 118 7.70 12.31 5.37
CA VAL A 118 7.87 13.53 4.55
C VAL A 118 6.78 14.54 4.88
N GLY A 119 5.55 14.07 5.10
CA GLY A 119 4.40 14.84 5.58
C GLY A 119 4.18 14.71 7.10
N PRO A 120 3.35 15.59 7.71
CA PRO A 120 3.20 15.69 9.16
C PRO A 120 2.59 14.44 9.81
N LEU A 121 1.63 13.80 9.12
CA LEU A 121 0.92 12.60 9.56
C LEU A 121 1.15 11.41 8.63
N ASP A 122 2.22 11.43 7.82
CA ASP A 122 2.70 10.22 7.13
C ASP A 122 2.82 9.07 8.14
N GLY A 123 2.53 7.84 7.73
CA GLY A 123 2.62 6.67 8.59
C GLY A 123 1.54 5.64 8.33
N GLN A 124 1.46 4.65 9.22
CA GLN A 124 0.59 3.50 9.09
C GLN A 124 -0.17 3.33 10.42
N TYR A 125 -1.48 3.15 10.35
CA TYR A 125 -2.36 3.21 11.50
C TYR A 125 -3.36 2.06 11.45
N SER A 126 -3.52 1.34 12.55
CA SER A 126 -4.63 0.39 12.70
C SER A 126 -5.89 1.16 13.14
N VAL A 127 -7.05 0.65 12.72
CA VAL A 127 -8.35 1.18 13.15
C VAL A 127 -9.21 0.04 13.67
N ARG A 128 -9.51 0.04 14.97
CA ARG A 128 -10.31 -0.99 15.64
C ARG A 128 -11.76 -0.54 15.79
N ARG A 129 -12.71 -1.25 15.17
CA ARG A 129 -14.15 -0.96 15.22
C ARG A 129 -14.98 -2.24 15.16
N GLY A 130 -15.90 -2.41 16.12
CA GLY A 130 -16.87 -3.51 16.09
C GLY A 130 -16.26 -4.93 16.06
N GLY A 131 -15.10 -5.11 16.70
CA GLY A 131 -14.35 -6.37 16.73
C GLY A 131 -13.39 -6.60 15.56
N GLY A 132 -13.47 -5.81 14.48
CA GLY A 132 -12.54 -5.89 13.36
C GLY A 132 -11.43 -4.84 13.38
N VAL A 133 -10.40 -5.05 12.54
CA VAL A 133 -9.23 -4.19 12.37
C VAL A 133 -9.03 -3.85 10.89
N GLY A 134 -9.17 -2.56 10.57
CA GLY A 134 -8.76 -1.99 9.28
C GLY A 134 -7.46 -1.22 9.41
N TYR A 135 -6.98 -0.67 8.29
CA TYR A 135 -5.76 0.14 8.28
C TYR A 135 -5.90 1.40 7.45
N LEU A 136 -5.41 2.51 8.01
CA LEU A 136 -5.15 3.76 7.30
C LEU A 136 -3.66 3.86 7.01
N THR A 137 -3.28 4.07 5.76
CA THR A 137 -1.91 4.42 5.36
C THR A 137 -1.91 5.85 4.84
N VAL A 138 -1.05 6.72 5.34
CA VAL A 138 -0.86 8.09 4.87
C VAL A 138 0.56 8.22 4.33
N ASP A 139 0.72 8.65 3.07
CA ASP A 139 2.04 8.72 2.45
C ASP A 139 2.25 9.94 1.54
N THR A 140 3.12 10.86 1.98
CA THR A 140 3.54 12.03 1.20
C THR A 140 4.80 11.70 0.40
N ARG A 141 4.77 11.99 -0.92
CA ARG A 141 5.91 11.84 -1.82
C ARG A 141 6.26 13.17 -2.46
N THR A 142 7.51 13.58 -2.28
CA THR A 142 8.07 14.70 -3.06
C THR A 142 8.04 14.39 -4.55
N ALA A 143 7.96 15.43 -5.38
CA ALA A 143 8.06 15.35 -6.84
C ALA A 143 9.19 14.39 -7.31
N LYS A 144 10.40 14.56 -6.76
CA LYS A 144 11.57 13.70 -7.05
C LYS A 144 11.36 12.23 -6.69
N LYS A 145 10.76 11.92 -5.52
CA LYS A 145 10.44 10.53 -5.12
C LYS A 145 9.34 9.93 -6.01
N LEU A 146 8.40 10.75 -6.48
CA LEU A 146 7.33 10.33 -7.38
C LEU A 146 7.88 10.00 -8.79
N ASP A 147 8.70 10.87 -9.38
CA ASP A 147 9.33 10.64 -10.69
C ASP A 147 10.13 9.32 -10.73
N ALA A 148 10.96 9.11 -9.71
CA ALA A 148 11.76 7.90 -9.57
C ALA A 148 10.90 6.63 -9.50
N LYS A 149 9.69 6.72 -8.94
CA LYS A 149 8.72 5.61 -8.85
C LYS A 149 7.90 5.42 -10.14
N LEU A 150 7.64 6.49 -10.88
CA LEU A 150 6.91 6.48 -12.16
C LEU A 150 7.80 6.15 -13.36
N GLY A 151 9.12 6.26 -13.24
CA GLY A 151 10.07 5.88 -14.29
C GLY A 151 9.94 6.72 -15.57
N GLY A 152 9.52 7.98 -15.44
CA GLY A 152 9.26 8.89 -16.56
C GLY A 152 7.81 8.92 -17.07
N ALA A 153 6.90 8.10 -16.53
CA ALA A 153 5.48 8.21 -16.85
C ALA A 153 4.87 9.53 -16.31
N PRO A 154 3.89 10.16 -17.00
CA PRO A 154 3.33 11.44 -16.60
C PRO A 154 2.66 11.38 -15.21
N ARG A 155 2.93 12.37 -14.36
CA ARG A 155 2.40 12.42 -12.98
C ARG A 155 0.88 12.56 -12.94
N ASP A 156 0.33 13.28 -13.90
CA ASP A 156 -1.06 13.68 -14.08
C ASP A 156 -1.91 12.67 -14.86
N THR A 157 -1.32 11.54 -15.31
CA THR A 157 -2.03 10.53 -16.10
C THR A 157 -3.33 10.09 -15.42
N ASP A 158 -4.46 10.36 -16.06
CA ASP A 158 -5.79 10.08 -15.55
C ASP A 158 -5.94 8.58 -15.22
N LEU A 159 -6.21 8.27 -13.96
CA LEU A 159 -6.39 6.90 -13.48
C LEU A 159 -7.80 6.39 -13.76
N CYS A 160 -8.79 7.28 -13.96
CA CYS A 160 -10.18 6.90 -14.15
C CYS A 160 -10.54 6.60 -15.63
N LYS A 161 -9.52 6.34 -16.45
CA LYS A 161 -9.67 5.98 -17.86
C LYS A 161 -8.95 4.66 -18.13
N ASP A 162 -9.60 3.79 -18.90
CA ASP A 162 -9.04 2.53 -19.36
C ASP A 162 -7.72 2.75 -20.12
N ARG A 163 -6.81 1.79 -19.98
CA ARG A 163 -5.56 1.70 -20.72
C ARG A 163 -5.39 0.29 -21.29
N PRO A 164 -4.59 0.09 -22.34
CA PRO A 164 -4.35 -1.24 -22.89
C PRO A 164 -3.80 -2.21 -21.84
N GLY A 165 -4.63 -3.19 -21.45
CA GLY A 165 -4.29 -4.19 -20.42
C GLY A 165 -4.51 -3.77 -18.96
N GLU A 166 -4.95 -2.53 -18.71
CA GLU A 166 -5.23 -1.98 -17.38
C GLU A 166 -6.58 -1.22 -17.40
N PRO A 167 -7.71 -1.85 -17.03
CA PRO A 167 -8.99 -1.17 -16.96
C PRO A 167 -9.00 -0.10 -15.86
N ALA A 168 -9.88 0.89 -15.98
CA ALA A 168 -10.09 1.90 -14.96
C ALA A 168 -10.47 1.26 -13.61
N PRO A 169 -9.97 1.76 -12.47
CA PRO A 169 -10.37 1.27 -11.15
C PRO A 169 -11.87 1.47 -10.90
N ALA A 170 -12.45 0.58 -10.07
CA ALA A 170 -13.85 0.66 -9.71
C ALA A 170 -14.17 1.99 -9.01
N ASP A 171 -15.35 2.55 -9.30
CA ASP A 171 -15.84 3.81 -8.75
C ASP A 171 -14.81 4.97 -8.84
N CYS A 172 -13.95 5.01 -9.86
CA CYS A 172 -12.92 6.04 -9.94
C CYS A 172 -13.53 7.41 -10.24
N VAL A 173 -13.25 8.39 -9.37
CA VAL A 173 -13.65 9.79 -9.51
C VAL A 173 -12.41 10.67 -9.48
N ARG A 174 -12.20 11.45 -10.54
CA ARG A 174 -11.17 12.48 -10.65
C ARG A 174 -11.81 13.86 -10.49
N GLU A 175 -11.31 14.65 -9.55
CA GLU A 175 -11.77 16.00 -9.23
C GLU A 175 -10.62 17.00 -9.42
N GLU A 176 -10.85 18.03 -10.22
CA GLU A 176 -9.92 19.15 -10.36
C GLU A 176 -10.22 20.21 -9.30
N LEU A 177 -9.18 20.67 -8.62
CA LEU A 177 -9.26 21.55 -7.45
C LEU A 177 -8.50 22.86 -7.70
N PRO A 178 -8.88 23.95 -7.01
CA PRO A 178 -8.18 25.24 -7.14
C PRO A 178 -6.68 25.11 -6.90
N GLY A 179 -5.89 25.80 -7.73
CA GLY A 179 -4.42 25.77 -7.73
C GLY A 179 -3.81 24.60 -8.53
N GLY A 180 -4.50 24.11 -9.57
CA GLY A 180 -3.99 23.01 -10.41
C GLY A 180 -3.87 21.66 -9.71
N ARG A 181 -4.48 21.53 -8.53
CA ARG A 181 -4.47 20.29 -7.73
C ARG A 181 -5.46 19.31 -8.33
N VAL A 182 -5.15 18.02 -8.25
CA VAL A 182 -6.03 16.95 -8.75
C VAL A 182 -6.21 15.91 -7.66
N LEU A 183 -7.43 15.73 -7.21
CA LEU A 183 -7.81 14.62 -6.35
C LEU A 183 -8.34 13.47 -7.20
N THR A 184 -7.97 12.24 -6.86
CA THR A 184 -8.56 11.04 -7.43
C THR A 184 -8.90 10.07 -6.31
N ILE A 185 -10.14 9.59 -6.26
CA ILE A 185 -10.60 8.58 -5.30
C ILE A 185 -11.23 7.41 -6.04
N TRP A 186 -10.81 6.19 -5.71
CA TRP A 186 -11.33 4.96 -6.29
C TRP A 186 -11.48 3.85 -5.24
N SER A 187 -12.24 2.82 -5.61
CA SER A 187 -12.36 1.56 -4.87
C SER A 187 -11.37 0.56 -5.46
N ASP A 188 -10.57 -0.09 -4.63
CA ASP A 188 -9.70 -1.20 -5.01
C ASP A 188 -10.16 -2.47 -4.28
N ALA A 189 -10.49 -3.50 -5.04
CA ALA A 189 -10.94 -4.78 -4.49
C ALA A 189 -9.80 -5.62 -3.90
N MET A 190 -8.53 -5.22 -4.12
CA MET A 190 -7.31 -5.90 -3.67
C MET A 190 -7.10 -7.35 -4.14
N ASN A 191 -7.96 -7.82 -5.06
CA ASN A 191 -7.96 -9.16 -5.67
C ASN A 191 -6.82 -9.38 -6.69
N TYR A 192 -5.57 -9.13 -6.28
CA TYR A 192 -4.39 -9.22 -7.15
C TYR A 192 -3.79 -10.64 -7.28
N GLY A 193 -4.29 -11.60 -6.50
CA GLY A 193 -4.00 -13.04 -6.60
C GLY A 193 -2.60 -13.46 -6.11
N GLY A 194 -2.54 -14.48 -5.24
CA GLY A 194 -1.27 -15.12 -4.86
C GLY A 194 -0.28 -14.21 -4.13
N VAL A 195 -0.77 -13.18 -3.44
CA VAL A 195 0.03 -12.28 -2.60
C VAL A 195 -0.44 -12.43 -1.16
N THR A 196 0.40 -13.01 -0.31
CA THR A 196 0.21 -12.98 1.14
C THR A 196 0.70 -11.62 1.69
N PRO A 197 -0.05 -10.97 2.59
CA PRO A 197 -1.34 -11.37 3.14
C PRO A 197 -2.47 -11.02 2.18
N GLU A 198 -3.60 -11.72 2.30
CA GLU A 198 -4.76 -11.48 1.45
C GLU A 198 -5.48 -10.23 1.94
N TRP A 199 -5.28 -9.12 1.23
CA TRP A 199 -5.86 -7.83 1.58
C TRP A 199 -7.34 -7.78 1.22
N GLY A 200 -8.16 -7.29 2.13
CA GLY A 200 -9.54 -6.95 1.81
C GLY A 200 -9.67 -5.60 1.09
N PRO A 201 -10.89 -5.25 0.64
CA PRO A 201 -11.14 -4.04 -0.14
C PRO A 201 -10.67 -2.76 0.54
N GLU A 202 -10.27 -1.78 -0.28
CA GLU A 202 -9.87 -0.47 0.19
C GLU A 202 -10.46 0.67 -0.64
N LEU A 203 -10.59 1.84 -0.01
CA LEU A 203 -10.72 3.12 -0.71
C LEU A 203 -9.34 3.76 -0.78
N VAL A 204 -8.97 4.23 -1.97
CA VAL A 204 -7.68 4.93 -2.18
C VAL A 204 -7.95 6.35 -2.61
N GLY A 205 -7.32 7.29 -1.91
CA GLY A 205 -7.27 8.70 -2.26
C GLY A 205 -5.87 9.12 -2.68
N ARG A 206 -5.77 9.86 -3.79
CA ARG A 206 -4.52 10.45 -4.28
C ARG A 206 -4.74 11.93 -4.58
N LEU A 207 -4.07 12.81 -3.85
CA LEU A 207 -4.05 14.24 -4.11
C LEU A 207 -2.70 14.63 -4.73
N MET A 208 -2.72 15.06 -5.99
CA MET A 208 -1.61 15.74 -6.65
C MET A 208 -1.59 17.21 -6.27
N LEU A 209 -0.42 17.70 -5.84
CA LEU A 209 -0.20 19.09 -5.44
C LEU A 209 0.47 19.89 -6.57
N GLU A 210 0.37 21.22 -6.48
CA GLU A 210 0.90 22.20 -7.44
C GLU A 210 2.42 22.06 -7.67
N ASP A 211 3.18 21.77 -6.60
CA ASP A 211 4.63 21.50 -6.67
C ASP A 211 4.96 20.12 -7.27
N GLY A 212 3.93 19.37 -7.69
CA GLY A 212 4.03 18.03 -8.24
C GLY A 212 4.38 16.96 -7.22
N SER A 213 4.35 17.27 -5.92
CA SER A 213 4.29 16.27 -4.87
C SER A 213 2.90 15.61 -4.81
N MET A 214 2.78 14.55 -4.01
CA MET A 214 1.57 13.73 -3.94
C MET A 214 1.33 13.27 -2.50
N LEU A 215 0.10 13.47 -2.02
CA LEU A 215 -0.40 12.87 -0.78
C LEU A 215 -1.29 11.68 -1.13
N GLY A 216 -0.93 10.50 -0.64
CA GLY A 216 -1.70 9.28 -0.76
C GLY A 216 -2.37 8.91 0.57
N ILE A 217 -3.61 8.44 0.51
CA ILE A 217 -4.27 7.74 1.62
C ILE A 217 -4.83 6.42 1.11
N ARG A 218 -4.53 5.32 1.80
CA ARG A 218 -5.18 4.00 1.60
C ARG A 218 -5.98 3.66 2.83
N ASP A 219 -7.25 3.34 2.65
CA ASP A 219 -8.23 3.07 3.71
C ASP A 219 -8.79 1.66 3.50
N SER A 220 -8.18 0.67 4.16
CA SER A 220 -8.41 -0.76 3.94
C SER A 220 -9.24 -1.40 5.05
N THR A 221 -10.08 -2.36 4.68
CA THR A 221 -10.80 -3.22 5.64
C THR A 221 -9.89 -4.10 6.50
N GLY A 222 -8.62 -4.30 6.13
CA GLY A 222 -7.70 -5.21 6.79
C GLY A 222 -7.11 -6.25 5.84
N PHE A 223 -6.52 -7.31 6.39
CA PHE A 223 -5.99 -8.44 5.62
C PHE A 223 -6.11 -9.76 6.41
N GLU A 224 -6.12 -10.88 5.70
CA GLU A 224 -6.08 -12.23 6.27
C GLU A 224 -4.64 -12.78 6.25
N ALA A 225 -4.14 -13.15 7.43
CA ALA A 225 -2.91 -13.89 7.68
C ALA A 225 -2.82 -14.27 9.17
N ASP A 226 -1.94 -15.22 9.51
CA ASP A 226 -1.65 -15.60 10.92
C ASP A 226 -1.14 -14.43 11.78
N THR A 227 -0.63 -13.37 11.15
CA THR A 227 -0.15 -12.15 11.82
C THR A 227 -1.18 -11.02 11.90
N ALA A 228 -2.41 -11.24 11.40
CA ALA A 228 -3.46 -10.24 11.45
C ALA A 228 -3.83 -9.89 12.90
N GLN A 229 -4.03 -8.60 13.18
CA GLN A 229 -4.32 -8.08 14.53
C GLN A 229 -5.79 -8.26 14.98
N GLY A 230 -6.57 -9.03 14.21
CA GLY A 230 -8.01 -9.27 14.33
C GLY A 230 -8.64 -9.54 12.95
N PRO A 231 -9.93 -9.88 12.88
CA PRO A 231 -10.66 -10.05 11.62
C PRO A 231 -10.82 -8.71 10.88
N LEU A 232 -11.13 -8.76 9.59
CA LEU A 232 -11.34 -7.55 8.78
C LEU A 232 -12.60 -6.79 9.23
N LEU A 233 -12.58 -5.47 9.01
CA LEU A 233 -13.79 -4.66 9.05
C LEU A 233 -14.73 -5.01 7.89
N LYS A 234 -16.03 -4.98 8.14
CA LYS A 234 -17.06 -5.19 7.09
C LYS A 234 -17.06 -4.12 5.99
N THR A 235 -16.53 -2.94 6.31
CA THR A 235 -16.39 -1.79 5.42
C THR A 235 -15.13 -1.01 5.81
N PRO A 236 -14.48 -0.29 4.86
CA PRO A 236 -13.34 0.56 5.18
C PRO A 236 -13.61 1.50 6.37
N PRO A 237 -12.57 1.86 7.14
CA PRO A 237 -12.70 2.82 8.24
C PRO A 237 -13.46 4.10 7.88
N LEU A 238 -13.27 4.64 6.68
CA LEU A 238 -13.90 5.86 6.17
C LEU A 238 -14.89 5.58 5.03
N THR A 239 -15.88 6.45 4.89
CA THR A 239 -16.63 6.60 3.64
C THR A 239 -15.84 7.45 2.64
N ARG A 240 -16.16 7.33 1.35
CA ARG A 240 -15.59 8.17 0.27
C ARG A 240 -15.64 9.68 0.58
N ALA A 241 -16.75 10.17 1.14
CA ALA A 241 -16.89 11.57 1.52
C ALA A 241 -15.96 11.96 2.68
N GLN A 242 -15.79 11.09 3.67
CA GLN A 242 -14.87 11.30 4.80
C GLN A 242 -13.40 11.22 4.35
N LEU A 243 -13.06 10.29 3.46
CA LEU A 243 -11.74 10.21 2.84
C LEU A 243 -11.40 11.47 2.03
N ARG A 244 -12.36 11.99 1.25
CA ARG A 244 -12.23 13.28 0.56
C ARG A 244 -12.00 14.44 1.54
N THR A 245 -12.75 14.49 2.65
CA THR A 245 -12.56 15.53 3.67
C THR A 245 -11.17 15.44 4.29
N LEU A 246 -10.74 14.24 4.69
CA LEU A 246 -9.45 13.98 5.32
C LEU A 246 -8.28 14.36 4.39
N ILE A 247 -8.26 13.88 3.14
CA ILE A 247 -7.13 14.13 2.22
C ILE A 247 -6.98 15.60 1.83
N LEU A 248 -8.01 16.42 2.04
CA LEU A 248 -8.00 17.86 1.83
C LEU A 248 -7.71 18.68 3.11
N SER A 249 -7.57 18.04 4.27
CA SER A 249 -7.20 18.68 5.53
C SER A 249 -5.81 19.32 5.45
N PRO A 250 -5.68 20.65 5.72
CA PRO A 250 -4.38 21.34 5.73
C PRO A 250 -3.33 20.72 6.66
N GLU A 251 -3.76 20.00 7.70
CA GLU A 251 -2.91 19.32 8.67
C GLU A 251 -2.13 18.12 8.09
N LEU A 252 -2.61 17.54 6.97
CA LEU A 252 -1.86 16.53 6.22
C LEU A 252 -0.87 17.15 5.23
N LEU A 253 -1.07 18.42 4.87
CA LEU A 253 -0.24 19.09 3.88
C LEU A 253 1.02 19.63 4.57
N ARG A 254 2.18 19.37 3.95
CA ARG A 254 3.42 19.99 4.39
C ARG A 254 3.28 21.52 4.25
N LYS A 255 3.56 22.25 5.34
CA LYS A 255 3.69 23.71 5.30
C LYS A 255 4.88 24.08 4.39
N LYS A 256 4.64 24.99 3.44
CA LYS A 256 5.69 25.56 2.57
C LYS A 256 6.74 26.27 3.43
#